data_AF-A0A0K2U3M3-F1
#
_entry.id   AF-A0A0K2U3M3-F1
#
_cell.length_a   1.000
_cell.length_b   1.000
_cell.length_c   1.000
_cell.angle_alpha   90.00
_cell.angle_beta   90.00
_cell.angle_gamma   90.00
#
_symmetry.space_group_name_H-M   'P 1'
#
loop_
_entity.id
_entity.type
_entity.pdbx_description
1 polymer ?
#
loop_
_entity_poly.entity_id
_entity_poly.type
_entity_poly.pdbx_seq_one_letter_code
_entity_poly.pdbx_strand_id
1 'polypeptide(L)'
;MSYNDAGDTSHYMLRGGPPRNKFKKGGKTNLQNTGGGSSMPPEQQKIYQEISKLNGLVDQMTIQKVKNRCKDVKIDPRGHNYVVKRRLKEYYKREKLEEAGLAVNRNVHYFVVIDFEATCEERNPSNYKHEIIEFPAVLISSRTAEVVDTFHEYIRPLINPNLSTFCKNLTGISQKTVNASDPFLIVHDKFLNWLENHGLGSKYTFSLVTDGPFDMGRFLYLQTRHSSIAFPEYASKWVNLRKCFINYYKPSYNNIHKTSTPGLQAMLTSLGMEFEGSPHSGIDDAKNIARIVIRLLKDQAYIRVNEKIVLLVESSTYENRSPVNTGGRLQTVMSVKNNEAEQWQENKRKQIKCNV
;
A
#
# COMPACT_ATOMS: atom_id res chain seq x y z
N MET A 1 -1.55 27.51 -28.56
CA MET A 1 -0.99 26.19 -28.94
C MET A 1 -1.13 25.28 -27.75
N SER A 2 -2.10 24.38 -27.81
CA SER A 2 -2.58 23.51 -26.74
C SER A 2 -1.59 22.39 -26.45
N TYR A 3 -1.13 22.31 -25.20
CA TYR A 3 -0.42 21.15 -24.68
C TYR A 3 -1.43 20.00 -24.54
N ASN A 4 -1.26 18.96 -25.36
CA ASN A 4 -2.02 17.72 -25.26
C ASN A 4 -1.45 16.85 -24.13
N ASP A 5 -2.39 16.37 -23.31
CA ASP A 5 -2.32 15.27 -22.35
C ASP A 5 -1.24 14.22 -22.67
N ALA A 6 -0.17 14.19 -21.86
CA ALA A 6 0.69 13.04 -21.72
C ALA A 6 0.02 12.08 -20.74
N GLY A 7 -0.67 11.09 -21.29
CA GLY A 7 -1.31 10.02 -20.52
C GLY A 7 -0.32 9.25 -19.66
N ASP A 8 -0.77 8.95 -18.45
CA ASP A 8 -0.23 8.01 -17.47
C ASP A 8 0.50 6.81 -18.12
N THR A 9 1.83 6.87 -18.19
CA THR A 9 2.69 5.87 -18.84
C THR A 9 2.87 4.60 -18.02
N SER A 10 2.22 4.47 -16.85
CA SER A 10 2.07 3.18 -16.15
C SER A 10 1.38 2.12 -17.03
N HIS A 11 0.76 2.55 -18.14
CA HIS A 11 0.18 1.67 -19.13
C HIS A 11 1.19 0.88 -19.99
N TYR A 12 2.45 1.32 -20.12
CA TYR A 12 3.45 0.65 -20.96
C TYR A 12 4.00 -0.65 -20.35
N MET A 13 3.83 -0.87 -19.04
CA MET A 13 4.21 -2.12 -18.38
C MET A 13 3.09 -3.19 -18.35
N LEU A 14 1.90 -2.91 -18.91
CA LEU A 14 0.66 -3.66 -18.63
C LEU A 14 0.15 -4.63 -19.72
N ARG A 15 1.03 -5.31 -20.49
CA ARG A 15 0.56 -6.37 -21.41
C ARG A 15 1.04 -7.77 -20.99
N GLY A 16 0.25 -8.39 -20.11
CA GLY A 16 0.41 -9.82 -19.78
C GLY A 16 -0.32 -10.24 -18.51
N GLY A 17 -1.66 -10.23 -18.50
CA GLY A 17 -2.46 -10.80 -17.41
C GLY A 17 -2.82 -12.28 -17.67
N PRO A 18 -2.89 -13.15 -16.64
CA PRO A 18 -3.25 -14.56 -16.80
C PRO A 18 -4.75 -14.76 -17.14
N PRO A 19 -5.14 -15.91 -17.72
CA PRO A 19 -6.44 -16.13 -18.33
C PRO A 19 -7.62 -16.13 -17.33
N ARG A 20 -8.75 -15.56 -17.77
CA ARG A 20 -10.01 -15.42 -17.02
C ARG A 20 -10.81 -16.72 -17.00
N ASN A 21 -11.06 -17.30 -15.82
CA ASN A 21 -12.07 -18.35 -15.64
C ASN A 21 -13.44 -17.76 -15.28
N LYS A 22 -14.46 -18.17 -16.04
CA LYS A 22 -15.88 -17.82 -15.88
C LYS A 22 -16.48 -18.63 -14.72
N PHE A 23 -17.09 -17.96 -13.74
CA PHE A 23 -18.00 -18.59 -12.78
C PHE A 23 -19.34 -17.85 -12.71
N LYS A 24 -20.41 -18.66 -12.59
CA LYS A 24 -21.82 -18.30 -12.74
C LYS A 24 -22.39 -17.49 -11.56
N LYS A 25 -23.48 -16.80 -11.89
CA LYS A 25 -24.30 -15.87 -11.07
C LYS A 25 -24.91 -16.50 -9.81
N GLY A 26 -25.04 -15.70 -8.75
CA GLY A 26 -26.02 -15.89 -7.68
C GLY A 26 -25.70 -15.09 -6.42
N GLY A 27 -26.69 -14.38 -5.87
CA GLY A 27 -26.70 -13.98 -4.45
C GLY A 27 -26.87 -12.49 -4.15
N LYS A 28 -28.10 -12.11 -3.78
CA LYS A 28 -28.45 -10.87 -3.07
C LYS A 28 -27.72 -10.84 -1.72
N THR A 29 -27.08 -9.73 -1.34
CA THR A 29 -26.48 -9.60 0.01
C THR A 29 -27.45 -8.89 0.96
N ASN A 30 -28.12 -9.70 1.78
CA ASN A 30 -28.63 -9.29 3.08
C ASN A 30 -27.46 -8.99 4.03
N LEU A 31 -27.54 -7.87 4.73
CA LEU A 31 -26.85 -7.70 6.01
C LEU A 31 -27.56 -8.59 7.03
N GLN A 32 -26.96 -9.73 7.38
CA GLN A 32 -27.11 -10.34 8.71
C GLN A 32 -26.14 -11.51 8.94
N ASN A 33 -25.54 -11.47 10.13
CA ASN A 33 -24.98 -12.55 10.94
C ASN A 33 -23.79 -13.36 10.41
N THR A 34 -22.60 -12.96 10.85
CA THR A 34 -21.60 -13.91 11.35
C THR A 34 -21.87 -14.12 12.85
N GLY A 35 -22.08 -15.38 13.25
CA GLY A 35 -22.33 -15.78 14.63
C GLY A 35 -21.16 -15.53 15.58
N GLY A 36 -21.50 -15.43 16.87
CA GLY A 36 -20.60 -15.30 18.00
C GLY A 36 -20.37 -13.85 18.41
N GLY A 37 -21.27 -13.24 19.17
CA GLY A 37 -21.02 -11.91 19.72
C GLY A 37 -22.09 -11.50 20.72
N SER A 38 -21.68 -11.24 21.95
CA SER A 38 -22.43 -10.44 22.91
C SER A 38 -23.05 -9.24 22.19
N SER A 39 -24.36 -9.03 22.34
CA SER A 39 -25.01 -7.84 21.81
C SER A 39 -24.25 -6.59 22.27
N MET A 40 -23.99 -5.67 21.33
CA MET A 40 -23.34 -4.40 21.64
C MET A 40 -24.12 -3.71 22.78
N PRO A 41 -23.45 -3.22 23.84
CA PRO A 41 -24.13 -2.58 24.96
C PRO A 41 -25.06 -1.45 24.48
N PRO A 42 -26.26 -1.28 25.08
CA PRO A 42 -27.24 -0.27 24.65
C PRO A 42 -26.66 1.15 24.58
N GLU A 43 -25.74 1.49 25.47
CA GLU A 43 -25.05 2.78 25.49
C GLU A 43 -24.17 2.98 24.25
N GLN A 44 -23.41 1.97 23.83
CA GLN A 44 -22.62 2.02 22.60
C GLN A 44 -23.53 2.12 21.37
N GLN A 45 -24.68 1.43 21.38
CA GLN A 45 -25.65 1.50 20.28
C GLN A 45 -26.18 2.93 20.07
N LYS A 46 -26.43 3.68 21.15
CA LYS A 46 -26.85 5.10 21.06
C LYS A 46 -25.80 5.97 20.37
N ILE A 47 -24.52 5.82 20.73
CA ILE A 47 -23.41 6.55 20.10
C ILE A 47 -23.35 6.29 18.58
N TYR A 48 -23.48 5.04 18.15
CA TYR A 48 -23.50 4.72 16.72
C TYR A 48 -24.73 5.26 15.98
N GLN A 49 -25.88 5.36 16.64
CA GLN A 49 -27.07 6.02 16.07
C GLN A 49 -26.85 7.52 15.88
N GLU A 50 -26.20 8.20 16.83
CA GLU A 50 -25.84 9.61 16.70
C GLU A 50 -24.85 9.85 15.56
N ILE A 51 -23.82 9.02 15.45
CA ILE A 51 -22.87 9.06 14.33
C ILE A 51 -23.60 8.89 12.98
N SER A 52 -24.58 7.98 12.92
CA SER A 52 -25.40 7.78 11.71
C SER A 52 -26.21 9.03 11.34
N LYS A 53 -26.83 9.69 12.33
CA LYS A 53 -27.54 10.96 12.12
C LYS A 53 -26.60 12.06 11.60
N LEU A 54 -25.42 12.22 12.21
CA LEU A 54 -24.41 13.18 11.78
C LEU A 54 -23.94 12.91 10.34
N ASN A 55 -23.75 11.65 9.96
CA ASN A 55 -23.42 11.27 8.59
C ASN A 55 -24.50 11.72 7.60
N GLY A 56 -25.76 11.51 7.93
CA GLY A 56 -26.90 11.96 7.12
C GLY A 56 -26.94 13.48 6.95
N LEU A 57 -26.65 14.23 8.02
CA LEU A 57 -26.55 15.70 7.93
C LEU A 57 -25.43 16.13 6.98
N VAL A 58 -24.24 15.53 7.07
CA VAL A 58 -23.13 15.84 6.16
C VAL A 58 -23.47 15.50 4.71
N ASP A 59 -24.22 14.43 4.47
CA ASP A 59 -24.65 14.05 3.11
C ASP A 59 -25.54 15.11 2.46
N GLN A 60 -26.43 15.72 3.24
CA GLN A 60 -27.35 16.77 2.80
C GLN A 60 -26.68 18.14 2.63
N MET A 61 -25.48 18.36 3.19
CA MET A 61 -24.77 19.63 3.04
C MET A 61 -24.26 19.86 1.62
N THR A 62 -24.32 21.12 1.18
CA THR A 62 -23.60 21.58 0.00
C THR A 62 -22.08 21.48 0.24
N ILE A 63 -21.30 21.29 -0.82
CA ILE A 63 -19.85 21.16 -0.67
C ILE A 63 -19.21 22.39 0.00
N GLN A 64 -19.71 23.60 -0.27
CA GLN A 64 -19.20 24.81 0.36
C GLN A 64 -19.39 24.79 1.88
N LYS A 65 -20.55 24.33 2.36
CA LYS A 65 -20.82 24.16 3.80
C LYS A 65 -19.90 23.11 4.42
N VAL A 66 -19.67 21.97 3.75
CA VAL A 66 -18.73 20.94 4.23
C VAL A 66 -17.31 21.51 4.34
N LYS A 67 -16.83 22.22 3.31
CA LYS A 67 -15.50 22.85 3.32
C LYS A 67 -15.35 23.90 4.41
N ASN A 68 -16.36 24.74 4.62
CA ASN A 68 -16.37 25.72 5.71
C ASN A 68 -16.30 24.99 7.06
N ARG A 69 -17.10 23.94 7.25
CA ARG A 69 -17.09 23.18 8.49
C ARG A 69 -15.77 22.48 8.76
N CYS A 70 -15.09 21.97 7.72
CA CYS A 70 -13.72 21.46 7.85
C CYS A 70 -12.76 22.54 8.37
N LYS A 71 -12.86 23.78 7.87
CA LYS A 71 -12.04 24.90 8.37
C LYS A 71 -12.34 25.22 9.83
N ASP A 72 -13.63 25.26 10.21
CA ASP A 72 -14.05 25.54 11.59
C ASP A 72 -13.43 24.55 12.59
N VAL A 73 -13.41 23.27 12.22
CA VAL A 73 -12.83 22.19 13.04
C VAL A 73 -11.35 21.93 12.74
N LYS A 74 -10.69 22.83 12.01
CA LYS A 74 -9.25 22.81 11.70
C LYS A 74 -8.75 21.54 11.00
N ILE A 75 -9.57 20.96 10.13
CA ILE A 75 -9.18 19.86 9.23
C ILE A 75 -9.12 20.34 7.78
N ASP A 76 -8.29 19.67 6.96
CA ASP A 76 -8.01 20.09 5.57
C ASP A 76 -9.30 20.15 4.71
N PRO A 77 -9.65 21.30 4.09
CA PRO A 77 -10.84 21.44 3.27
C PRO A 77 -10.63 21.09 1.78
N ARG A 78 -9.42 20.68 1.36
CA ARG A 78 -9.07 20.42 -0.05
C ARG A 78 -9.44 19.02 -0.53
N GLY A 79 -9.55 18.89 -1.85
CA GLY A 79 -9.85 17.65 -2.56
C GLY A 79 -11.26 17.61 -3.16
N HIS A 80 -11.56 16.49 -3.82
CA HIS A 80 -12.86 16.22 -4.40
C HIS A 80 -13.98 16.13 -3.35
N ASN A 81 -15.22 16.35 -3.79
CA ASN A 81 -16.40 16.40 -2.91
C ASN A 81 -16.53 15.17 -2.00
N TYR A 82 -16.28 13.98 -2.55
CA TYR A 82 -16.38 12.72 -1.81
C TYR A 82 -15.28 12.58 -0.73
N VAL A 83 -14.07 13.08 -1.00
CA VAL A 83 -12.95 13.10 -0.05
C VAL A 83 -13.29 14.00 1.14
N VAL A 84 -13.68 15.24 0.85
CA VAL A 84 -13.94 16.24 1.89
C VAL A 84 -15.16 15.87 2.74
N LYS A 85 -16.21 15.29 2.13
CA LYS A 85 -17.36 14.74 2.89
C LYS A 85 -16.93 13.58 3.78
N ARG A 86 -16.15 12.63 3.28
CA ARG A 86 -15.66 11.49 4.06
C ARG A 86 -14.81 11.94 5.25
N ARG A 87 -13.89 12.88 5.02
CA ARG A 87 -13.06 13.52 6.05
C ARG A 87 -13.88 14.10 7.19
N LEU A 88 -14.88 14.91 6.88
CA LEU A 88 -15.72 15.53 7.91
C LEU A 88 -16.54 14.48 8.71
N LYS A 89 -17.06 13.45 8.02
CA LYS A 89 -17.77 12.35 8.68
C LYS A 89 -16.89 11.59 9.66
N GLU A 90 -15.67 11.27 9.25
CA GLU A 90 -14.74 10.50 10.09
C GLU A 90 -14.17 11.34 11.23
N TYR A 91 -14.02 12.66 11.07
CA TYR A 91 -13.76 13.58 12.17
C TYR A 91 -14.86 13.49 13.24
N TYR A 92 -16.13 13.73 12.89
CA TYR A 92 -17.21 13.67 13.87
C TYR A 92 -17.38 12.30 14.51
N LYS A 93 -17.20 11.25 13.72
CA LYS A 93 -17.20 9.88 14.25
C LYS A 93 -16.09 9.68 15.26
N ARG A 94 -14.89 10.19 15.00
CA ARG A 94 -13.77 10.09 15.94
C ARG A 94 -14.09 10.83 17.24
N GLU A 95 -14.53 12.08 17.17
CA GLU A 95 -14.90 12.89 18.35
C GLU A 95 -15.93 12.15 19.22
N LYS A 96 -17.02 11.65 18.60
CA LYS A 96 -18.07 10.91 19.33
C LYS A 96 -17.57 9.64 19.99
N LEU A 97 -16.65 8.93 19.35
CA LEU A 97 -16.05 7.73 19.92
C LEU A 97 -15.05 8.08 21.03
N GLU A 98 -14.33 9.20 20.93
CA GLU A 98 -13.40 9.67 21.96
C GLU A 98 -14.15 10.15 23.22
N GLU A 99 -15.19 10.97 23.05
CA GLU A 99 -16.09 11.40 24.13
C GLU A 99 -16.68 10.21 24.90
N ALA A 100 -16.96 9.10 24.20
CA ALA A 100 -17.49 7.88 24.78
C ALA A 100 -16.43 6.90 25.30
N GLY A 101 -15.12 7.20 25.19
CA GLY A 101 -14.05 6.28 25.56
C GLY A 101 -13.94 5.01 24.70
N LEU A 102 -14.54 5.03 23.50
CA LEU A 102 -14.59 3.91 22.54
C LEU A 102 -13.59 4.04 21.39
N ALA A 103 -12.87 5.15 21.31
CA ALA A 103 -11.89 5.39 20.28
C ALA A 103 -10.66 4.48 20.46
N VAL A 104 -10.35 3.71 19.42
CA VAL A 104 -9.18 2.82 19.40
C VAL A 104 -8.30 3.16 18.20
N ASN A 105 -6.98 3.27 18.43
CA ASN A 105 -6.02 3.26 17.33
C ASN A 105 -5.69 1.83 16.94
N ARG A 106 -6.17 1.43 15.77
CA ARG A 106 -6.00 0.07 15.24
C ARG A 106 -4.81 -0.05 14.30
N ASN A 107 -4.11 1.02 13.95
CA ASN A 107 -2.98 0.94 13.01
C ASN A 107 -1.78 0.20 13.64
N VAL A 108 -0.87 -0.25 12.77
CA VAL A 108 0.50 -0.63 13.17
C VAL A 108 1.25 0.61 13.64
N HIS A 109 2.37 0.47 14.34
CA HIS A 109 3.12 1.64 14.82
C HIS A 109 3.73 2.44 13.66
N TYR A 110 4.25 1.72 12.65
CA TYR A 110 4.91 2.33 11.50
C TYR A 110 4.43 1.78 10.17
N PHE A 111 4.47 2.61 9.14
CA PHE A 111 4.34 2.19 7.75
C PHE A 111 5.66 2.42 7.03
N VAL A 112 6.07 1.45 6.21
CA VAL A 112 7.27 1.55 5.36
C VAL A 112 6.79 1.57 3.91
N VAL A 113 6.84 2.74 3.29
CA VAL A 113 6.41 2.93 1.90
C VAL A 113 7.55 2.59 0.97
N ILE A 114 7.34 1.71 0.00
CA ILE A 114 8.34 1.29 -1.00
C ILE A 114 7.74 1.45 -2.39
N ASP A 115 8.56 1.92 -3.33
CA ASP A 115 8.25 1.97 -4.76
C ASP A 115 9.53 1.67 -5.55
N PHE A 116 9.67 0.45 -6.06
CA PHE A 116 10.91 0.03 -6.72
C PHE A 116 10.95 0.54 -8.16
N GLU A 117 12.11 1.06 -8.57
CA GLU A 117 12.44 1.10 -9.99
C GLU A 117 13.17 -0.17 -10.41
N ALA A 118 12.90 -0.62 -11.63
CA ALA A 118 13.49 -1.83 -12.19
C ALA A 118 14.00 -1.61 -13.62
N THR A 119 14.97 -2.43 -14.03
CA THR A 119 15.36 -2.51 -15.45
C THR A 119 14.13 -2.78 -16.31
N CYS A 120 14.05 -2.13 -17.47
CA CYS A 120 12.92 -2.29 -18.39
C CYS A 120 13.31 -2.01 -19.84
N GLU A 121 12.45 -2.44 -20.76
CA GLU A 121 12.53 -2.15 -22.19
C GLU A 121 11.19 -1.66 -22.71
N GLU A 122 11.20 -0.83 -23.76
CA GLU A 122 10.03 -0.15 -24.31
C GLU A 122 8.89 -1.10 -24.69
N ARG A 123 9.23 -2.26 -25.29
CA ARG A 123 8.23 -3.28 -25.67
C ARG A 123 7.81 -4.19 -24.53
N ASN A 124 8.51 -4.12 -23.40
CA ASN A 124 8.32 -4.91 -22.17
C ASN A 124 7.92 -6.37 -22.43
N PRO A 125 8.79 -7.17 -23.07
CA PRO A 125 8.45 -8.55 -23.41
C PRO A 125 8.19 -9.36 -22.13
N SER A 126 7.26 -10.30 -22.19
CA SER A 126 6.77 -11.02 -20.98
C SER A 126 7.86 -11.84 -20.27
N ASN A 127 8.93 -12.21 -20.98
CA ASN A 127 10.10 -12.92 -20.47
C ASN A 127 11.26 -12.01 -20.06
N TYR A 128 11.09 -10.68 -20.10
CA TYR A 128 12.12 -9.75 -19.64
C TYR A 128 12.42 -9.99 -18.15
N LYS A 129 13.71 -10.13 -17.85
CA LYS A 129 14.20 -10.37 -16.48
C LYS A 129 14.45 -9.03 -15.80
N HIS A 130 13.39 -8.47 -15.23
CA HIS A 130 13.48 -7.24 -14.44
C HIS A 130 14.37 -7.44 -13.22
N GLU A 131 15.27 -6.49 -12.99
CA GLU A 131 16.10 -6.39 -11.79
C GLU A 131 15.84 -5.04 -11.14
N ILE A 132 15.76 -5.00 -9.81
CA ILE A 132 15.58 -3.75 -9.07
C ILE A 132 16.85 -2.91 -9.23
N ILE A 133 16.68 -1.62 -9.54
CA ILE A 133 17.77 -0.65 -9.74
C ILE A 133 17.67 0.57 -8.83
N GLU A 134 16.54 0.76 -8.15
CA GLU A 134 16.35 1.74 -7.07
C GLU A 134 15.51 1.11 -5.96
N PHE A 135 15.96 1.26 -4.71
CA PHE A 135 15.28 0.77 -3.51
C PHE A 135 15.07 1.95 -2.53
N PRO A 136 13.97 2.69 -2.70
CA PRO A 136 13.55 3.69 -1.73
C PRO A 136 12.66 3.06 -0.65
N ALA A 137 12.74 3.58 0.57
CA ALA A 137 11.76 3.34 1.61
C ALA A 137 11.51 4.59 2.46
N VAL A 138 10.25 4.96 2.68
CA VAL A 138 9.87 6.10 3.54
C VAL A 138 9.16 5.58 4.78
N LEU A 139 9.72 5.87 5.96
CA LEU A 139 9.17 5.46 7.25
C LEU A 139 8.17 6.49 7.76
N ILE A 140 6.95 6.07 8.09
CA ILE A 140 5.89 6.94 8.60
C ILE A 140 5.44 6.44 9.98
N SER A 141 5.40 7.33 10.96
CA SER A 141 4.79 7.07 12.26
C SER A 141 3.27 7.16 12.16
N SER A 142 2.55 6.10 12.52
CA SER A 142 1.09 6.12 12.54
C SER A 142 0.51 6.97 13.66
N ARG A 143 1.32 7.28 14.69
CA ARG A 143 0.94 8.10 15.83
C ARG A 143 0.97 9.58 15.49
N THR A 144 2.08 10.04 14.90
CA THR A 144 2.26 11.47 14.58
C THR A 144 1.77 11.81 13.17
N ALA A 145 1.59 10.80 12.32
CA ALA A 145 1.30 10.98 10.89
C ALA A 145 2.35 11.84 10.18
N GLU A 146 3.62 11.55 10.48
CA GLU A 146 4.80 12.24 9.95
C GLU A 146 5.83 11.23 9.45
N VAL A 147 6.64 11.67 8.49
CA VAL A 147 7.83 10.93 8.07
C VAL A 147 8.85 10.96 9.20
N VAL A 148 9.37 9.78 9.54
CA VAL A 148 10.39 9.60 10.58
C VAL A 148 11.78 9.52 9.98
N ASP A 149 11.92 8.75 8.90
CA ASP A 149 13.19 8.56 8.23
C ASP A 149 12.97 8.09 6.77
N THR A 150 14.04 8.09 5.99
CA THR A 150 14.06 7.67 4.59
C THR A 150 15.32 6.85 4.30
N PHE A 151 15.13 5.66 3.73
CA PHE A 151 16.18 4.84 3.15
C PHE A 151 16.15 5.01 1.63
N HIS A 152 17.29 5.16 0.98
CA HIS A 152 17.37 5.28 -0.47
C HIS A 152 18.72 4.78 -0.98
N GLU A 153 18.68 3.74 -1.79
CA GLU A 153 19.87 3.16 -2.42
C GLU A 153 19.56 2.85 -3.89
N TYR A 154 20.53 3.08 -4.76
CA TYR A 154 20.52 2.52 -6.11
C TYR A 154 21.14 1.11 -6.07
N ILE A 155 20.77 0.26 -7.03
CA ILE A 155 21.23 -1.13 -7.11
C ILE A 155 21.84 -1.39 -8.47
N ARG A 156 22.98 -2.10 -8.47
CA ARG A 156 23.63 -2.58 -9.69
C ARG A 156 22.95 -3.88 -10.18
N PRO A 157 22.31 -3.88 -11.37
CA PRO A 157 21.78 -5.09 -11.97
C PRO A 157 22.92 -5.99 -12.48
N LEU A 158 22.76 -7.30 -12.37
CA LEU A 158 23.78 -8.31 -12.71
C LEU A 158 23.42 -9.15 -13.93
N ILE A 159 22.13 -9.32 -14.24
CA ILE A 159 21.65 -10.07 -15.41
C ILE A 159 21.66 -9.16 -16.65
N ASN A 160 21.09 -7.96 -16.53
CA ASN A 160 21.02 -6.94 -17.57
C ASN A 160 21.77 -5.68 -17.09
N PRO A 161 23.11 -5.70 -17.01
CA PRO A 161 23.89 -4.62 -16.39
C PRO A 161 23.80 -3.28 -17.14
N ASN A 162 23.50 -3.31 -18.43
CA ASN A 162 23.35 -2.12 -19.26
C ASN A 162 21.88 -1.70 -19.34
N LEU A 163 21.56 -0.53 -18.82
CA LEU A 163 20.21 0.04 -18.88
C LEU A 163 19.86 0.43 -20.32
N SER A 164 18.66 0.03 -20.76
CA SER A 164 18.12 0.46 -22.04
C SER A 164 17.93 1.98 -22.07
N THR A 165 17.93 2.58 -23.27
CA THR A 165 17.64 4.01 -23.44
C THR A 165 16.26 4.35 -22.88
N PHE A 166 15.27 3.48 -23.09
CA PHE A 166 13.92 3.64 -22.55
C PHE A 166 13.95 3.70 -21.01
N CYS A 167 14.64 2.76 -20.35
CA CYS A 167 14.74 2.72 -18.89
C CYS A 167 15.36 4.00 -18.33
N LYS A 168 16.50 4.44 -18.88
CA LYS A 168 17.17 5.69 -18.45
C LYS A 168 16.29 6.92 -18.62
N ASN A 169 15.54 6.99 -19.72
CA ASN A 169 14.63 8.12 -19.97
C ASN A 169 13.39 8.09 -19.09
N LEU A 170 12.87 6.89 -18.79
CA LEU A 170 11.71 6.71 -17.93
C LEU A 170 12.05 7.07 -16.49
N THR A 171 13.11 6.47 -15.93
CA THR A 171 13.42 6.58 -14.50
C THR A 171 14.37 7.73 -14.15
N GLY A 172 15.05 8.29 -15.15
CA GLY A 172 16.12 9.28 -14.94
C GLY A 172 17.43 8.68 -14.40
N ILE A 173 17.50 7.37 -14.15
CA ILE A 173 18.67 6.71 -13.58
C ILE A 173 19.75 6.55 -14.67
N SER A 174 20.95 7.07 -14.40
CA SER A 174 22.06 6.97 -15.34
C SER A 174 22.79 5.62 -15.25
N GLN A 175 23.43 5.21 -16.35
CA GLN A 175 24.30 4.02 -16.34
C GLN A 175 25.45 4.15 -15.32
N LYS A 176 26.00 5.36 -15.16
CA LYS A 176 27.06 5.64 -14.19
C LYS A 176 26.59 5.38 -12.76
N THR A 177 25.34 5.73 -12.45
CA THR A 177 24.71 5.51 -11.14
C THR A 177 24.67 4.02 -10.80
N VAL A 178 24.05 3.19 -11.66
CA VAL A 178 23.96 1.75 -11.39
C VAL A 178 25.31 1.05 -11.42
N ASN A 179 26.26 1.50 -12.25
CA ASN A 179 27.62 0.92 -12.27
C ASN A 179 28.36 1.11 -10.94
N ALA A 180 28.15 2.25 -10.28
CA ALA A 180 28.78 2.59 -9.01
C ALA A 180 28.02 2.07 -7.78
N SER A 181 26.85 1.45 -7.99
CA SER A 181 25.96 0.98 -6.93
C SER A 181 26.34 -0.41 -6.43
N ASP A 182 25.91 -0.73 -5.21
CA ASP A 182 26.04 -2.07 -4.64
C ASP A 182 25.05 -3.06 -5.29
N PRO A 183 25.36 -4.36 -5.35
CA PRO A 183 24.41 -5.37 -5.80
C PRO A 183 23.27 -5.56 -4.80
N PHE A 184 22.15 -6.10 -5.26
CA PHE A 184 20.90 -6.21 -4.48
C PHE A 184 21.08 -6.80 -3.07
N LEU A 185 21.86 -7.88 -2.90
CA LEU A 185 22.02 -8.52 -1.60
C LEU A 185 22.63 -7.58 -0.55
N ILE A 186 23.62 -6.77 -0.93
CA ILE A 186 24.25 -5.80 -0.05
C ILE A 186 23.26 -4.68 0.32
N VAL A 187 22.51 -4.16 -0.66
CA VAL A 187 21.48 -3.14 -0.42
C VAL A 187 20.34 -3.69 0.44
N HIS A 188 19.96 -4.96 0.24
CA HIS A 188 18.95 -5.64 1.03
C HIS A 188 19.40 -5.79 2.49
N ASP A 189 20.66 -6.15 2.75
CA ASP A 189 21.22 -6.18 4.10
C ASP A 189 21.23 -4.79 4.75
N LYS A 190 21.60 -3.73 4.01
CA LYS A 190 21.50 -2.34 4.49
C LYS A 190 20.06 -1.99 4.87
N PHE A 191 19.08 -2.39 4.06
CA PHE A 191 17.66 -2.15 4.35
C PHE A 191 17.20 -2.90 5.60
N LEU A 192 17.61 -4.16 5.79
CA LEU A 192 17.30 -4.93 7.00
C LEU A 192 17.89 -4.27 8.26
N ASN A 193 19.16 -3.84 8.19
CA ASN A 193 19.79 -3.09 9.28
C ASN A 193 19.05 -1.77 9.57
N TRP A 194 18.59 -1.07 8.52
CA TRP A 194 17.79 0.14 8.69
C TRP A 194 16.46 -0.12 9.39
N LEU A 195 15.75 -1.22 9.07
CA LEU A 195 14.54 -1.64 9.80
C LEU A 195 14.86 -1.97 11.27
N GLU A 196 15.95 -2.68 11.53
CA GLU A 196 16.38 -3.09 12.87
C GLU A 196 16.75 -1.89 13.75
N ASN A 197 17.49 -0.92 13.20
CA ASN A 197 17.87 0.31 13.90
C ASN A 197 16.64 1.13 14.36
N HIS A 198 15.52 0.99 13.65
CA HIS A 198 14.23 1.60 14.03
C HIS A 198 13.38 0.70 14.94
N GLY A 199 13.87 -0.48 15.30
CA GLY A 199 13.16 -1.48 16.13
C GLY A 199 11.93 -2.08 15.44
N LEU A 200 11.89 -2.09 14.11
CA LEU A 200 10.72 -2.56 13.36
C LEU A 200 10.67 -4.09 13.34
N GLY A 201 9.56 -4.64 13.82
CA GLY A 201 9.36 -6.09 13.97
C GLY A 201 9.86 -6.66 15.31
N SER A 202 10.75 -5.95 16.01
CA SER A 202 11.23 -6.32 17.35
C SER A 202 10.52 -5.53 18.46
N LYS A 203 10.54 -4.20 18.39
CA LYS A 203 9.94 -3.25 19.35
C LYS A 203 8.64 -2.62 18.85
N TYR A 204 8.51 -2.43 17.55
CA TYR A 204 7.36 -1.77 16.93
C TYR A 204 6.79 -2.55 15.75
N THR A 205 5.47 -2.69 15.72
CA THR A 205 4.79 -3.31 14.56
C THR A 205 4.88 -2.39 13.36
N PHE A 206 5.07 -2.96 12.18
CA PHE A 206 5.04 -2.21 10.93
C PHE A 206 4.33 -2.98 9.82
N SER A 207 4.03 -2.28 8.74
CA SER A 207 3.55 -2.87 7.49
C SER A 207 4.19 -2.14 6.30
N LEU A 208 4.50 -2.90 5.25
CA LEU A 208 4.87 -2.30 3.96
C LEU A 208 3.64 -1.68 3.29
N VAL A 209 3.86 -0.64 2.50
CA VAL A 209 2.86 0.04 1.66
C VAL A 209 3.45 0.27 0.27
N THR A 210 2.68 0.00 -0.78
CA THR A 210 3.11 0.13 -2.20
C THR A 210 1.98 0.71 -3.07
N ASP A 211 2.31 1.30 -4.21
CA ASP A 211 1.33 1.77 -5.21
C ASP A 211 0.85 0.65 -6.14
N GLY A 212 0.33 -0.42 -5.56
CA GLY A 212 -0.19 -1.57 -6.30
C GLY A 212 0.49 -2.89 -5.94
N PRO A 213 0.28 -3.95 -6.74
CA PRO A 213 0.78 -5.27 -6.41
C PRO A 213 2.19 -5.56 -6.93
N PHE A 214 2.75 -4.73 -7.82
CA PHE A 214 3.93 -5.11 -8.61
C PHE A 214 5.25 -5.07 -7.84
N ASP A 215 5.45 -4.15 -6.91
CA ASP A 215 6.67 -4.10 -6.09
C ASP A 215 6.96 -5.43 -5.41
N MET A 216 5.94 -5.99 -4.73
CA MET A 216 6.08 -7.24 -4.01
C MET A 216 5.82 -8.45 -4.93
N GLY A 217 4.75 -8.40 -5.72
CA GLY A 217 4.26 -9.51 -6.53
C GLY A 217 5.02 -9.74 -7.84
N ARG A 218 5.88 -8.81 -8.25
CA ARG A 218 6.71 -8.90 -9.47
C ARG A 218 8.17 -8.59 -9.16
N PHE A 219 8.50 -7.35 -8.77
CA PHE A 219 9.90 -6.90 -8.73
C PHE A 219 10.71 -7.60 -7.63
N LEU A 220 10.28 -7.53 -6.37
CA LEU A 220 10.96 -8.22 -5.27
C LEU A 220 10.91 -9.74 -5.43
N TYR A 221 9.81 -10.29 -5.95
CA TYR A 221 9.70 -11.71 -6.24
C TYR A 221 10.72 -12.17 -7.30
N LEU A 222 10.85 -11.44 -8.41
CA LEU A 222 11.85 -11.76 -9.45
C LEU A 222 13.26 -11.57 -8.92
N GLN A 223 13.53 -10.47 -8.21
CA GLN A 223 14.86 -10.16 -7.68
C GLN A 223 15.35 -11.20 -6.67
N THR A 224 14.48 -11.66 -5.76
CA THR A 224 14.82 -12.73 -4.80
C THR A 224 15.14 -14.04 -5.51
N ARG A 225 14.42 -14.38 -6.58
CA ARG A 225 14.69 -15.56 -7.42
C ARG A 225 16.02 -15.41 -8.20
N HIS A 226 16.30 -14.23 -8.74
CA HIS A 226 17.56 -13.92 -9.42
C HIS A 226 18.76 -13.99 -8.47
N SER A 227 18.56 -13.58 -7.23
CA SER A 227 19.59 -13.57 -6.18
C SER A 227 19.68 -14.89 -5.41
N SER A 228 18.87 -15.89 -5.76
CA SER A 228 18.80 -17.21 -5.10
C SER A 228 18.53 -17.15 -3.59
N ILE A 229 17.69 -16.21 -3.15
CA ILE A 229 17.26 -16.10 -1.75
C ILE A 229 15.76 -16.38 -1.59
N ALA A 230 15.37 -16.78 -0.39
CA ALA A 230 13.95 -16.92 -0.05
C ALA A 230 13.25 -15.56 -0.09
N PHE A 231 11.97 -15.56 -0.50
CA PHE A 231 11.16 -14.35 -0.43
C PHE A 231 10.97 -13.94 1.03
N PRO A 232 11.25 -12.68 1.40
CA PRO A 232 11.27 -12.28 2.81
C PRO A 232 9.88 -12.27 3.45
N GLU A 233 9.76 -12.82 4.66
CA GLU A 233 8.48 -12.91 5.38
C GLU A 233 7.86 -11.53 5.63
N TYR A 234 8.68 -10.51 5.92
CA TYR A 234 8.23 -9.14 6.19
C TYR A 234 7.51 -8.51 5.00
N ALA A 235 7.76 -8.98 3.78
CA ALA A 235 7.13 -8.50 2.55
C ALA A 235 5.96 -9.38 2.08
N SER A 236 5.67 -10.48 2.78
CA SER A 236 4.68 -11.48 2.34
C SER A 236 3.24 -10.97 2.32
N LYS A 237 2.96 -9.92 3.11
CA LYS A 237 1.68 -9.19 3.15
C LYS A 237 1.97 -7.70 3.20
N TRP A 238 1.22 -6.91 2.44
CA TRP A 238 1.41 -5.46 2.36
C TRP A 238 0.09 -4.73 2.21
N VAL A 239 0.16 -3.41 2.34
CA VAL A 239 -0.91 -2.49 2.00
C VAL A 239 -0.74 -2.07 0.54
N ASN A 240 -1.63 -2.52 -0.33
CA ASN A 240 -1.84 -1.89 -1.62
C ASN A 240 -2.61 -0.59 -1.41
N LEU A 241 -1.92 0.54 -1.63
CA LEU A 241 -2.47 1.86 -1.37
C LEU A 241 -3.69 2.14 -2.26
N ARG A 242 -3.67 1.74 -3.54
CA ARG A 242 -4.78 1.97 -4.47
C ARG A 242 -6.08 1.34 -3.98
N LYS A 243 -6.02 0.12 -3.45
CA LYS A 243 -7.16 -0.56 -2.81
C LYS A 243 -7.58 0.13 -1.51
N CYS A 244 -6.62 0.52 -0.68
CA CYS A 244 -6.91 1.22 0.57
C CYS A 244 -7.66 2.53 0.29
N PHE A 245 -7.16 3.33 -0.65
CA PHE A 245 -7.71 4.63 -1.04
C PHE A 245 -9.17 4.54 -1.51
N ILE A 246 -9.46 3.63 -2.47
CA ILE A 246 -10.81 3.51 -3.02
C ILE A 246 -11.80 2.99 -1.97
N ASN A 247 -11.41 2.00 -1.17
CA ASN A 247 -12.25 1.47 -0.10
C ASN A 247 -12.54 2.52 0.97
N TYR A 248 -11.58 3.40 1.22
CA TYR A 248 -11.72 4.42 2.24
C TYR A 248 -12.60 5.58 1.79
N TYR A 249 -12.31 6.19 0.64
CA TYR A 249 -13.01 7.41 0.18
C TYR A 249 -14.23 7.13 -0.71
N LYS A 250 -14.31 5.98 -1.40
CA LYS A 250 -15.43 5.63 -2.27
C LYS A 250 -15.98 4.22 -2.01
N PRO A 251 -16.40 3.88 -0.77
CA PRO A 251 -16.89 2.53 -0.44
C PRO A 251 -18.07 2.08 -1.31
N SER A 252 -18.95 3.00 -1.73
CA SER A 252 -20.12 2.69 -2.57
C SER A 252 -19.80 2.44 -4.05
N TYR A 253 -18.62 2.86 -4.53
CA TYR A 253 -18.23 2.63 -5.94
C TYR A 253 -17.89 1.17 -6.25
N ASN A 254 -17.46 0.41 -5.23
CA ASN A 254 -17.11 -1.01 -5.37
C ASN A 254 -18.28 -1.90 -5.84
N ASN A 255 -19.52 -1.46 -5.66
CA ASN A 255 -20.72 -2.24 -6.00
C ASN A 255 -21.28 -1.93 -7.40
N ILE A 256 -20.93 -0.78 -8.01
CA ILE A 256 -21.58 -0.29 -9.25
C ILE A 256 -20.61 -0.35 -10.43
N HIS A 257 -19.32 -0.14 -10.21
CA HIS A 257 -18.31 -0.18 -11.25
C HIS A 257 -17.11 -1.00 -10.76
N LYS A 258 -16.85 -2.17 -11.37
CA LYS A 258 -15.56 -2.88 -11.26
C LYS A 258 -14.46 -2.09 -12.01
N THR A 259 -14.35 -0.80 -11.75
CA THR A 259 -13.39 0.11 -12.38
C THR A 259 -12.02 -0.04 -11.75
N SER A 260 -11.00 0.13 -12.59
CA SER A 260 -9.59 0.20 -12.23
C SER A 260 -9.36 1.01 -10.95
N THR A 261 -8.51 0.51 -10.06
CA THR A 261 -8.06 1.28 -8.89
C THR A 261 -7.25 2.49 -9.37
N PRO A 262 -7.39 3.69 -8.76
CA PRO A 262 -6.70 4.89 -9.23
C PRO A 262 -5.19 4.73 -9.11
N GLY A 263 -4.44 5.23 -10.10
CA GLY A 263 -2.98 5.40 -9.98
C GLY A 263 -2.61 6.57 -9.07
N LEU A 264 -1.32 6.71 -8.78
CA LEU A 264 -0.75 7.72 -7.88
C LEU A 264 -1.25 9.15 -8.16
N GLN A 265 -1.12 9.63 -9.41
CA GLN A 265 -1.54 10.98 -9.79
C GLN A 265 -3.04 11.21 -9.55
N ALA A 266 -3.89 10.24 -9.88
CA ALA A 266 -5.34 10.35 -9.68
C ALA A 266 -5.72 10.40 -8.19
N MET A 267 -4.97 9.69 -7.33
CA MET A 267 -5.13 9.77 -5.88
C MET A 267 -4.70 11.14 -5.35
N LEU A 268 -3.55 11.68 -5.76
CA LEU A 268 -3.09 13.02 -5.40
C LEU A 268 -4.09 14.11 -5.79
N THR A 269 -4.50 14.12 -7.07
CA THR A 269 -5.49 15.07 -7.60
C THR A 269 -6.80 14.98 -6.80
N SER A 270 -7.23 13.77 -6.44
CA SER A 270 -8.44 13.57 -5.63
C SER A 270 -8.35 14.18 -4.24
N LEU A 271 -7.16 14.20 -3.65
CA LEU A 271 -6.89 14.83 -2.36
C LEU A 271 -6.62 16.34 -2.47
N GLY A 272 -6.55 16.88 -3.69
CA GLY A 272 -6.17 18.28 -3.91
C GLY A 272 -4.69 18.53 -3.66
N MET A 273 -3.85 17.53 -3.96
CA MET A 273 -2.39 17.60 -3.91
C MET A 273 -1.83 17.49 -5.33
N GLU A 274 -0.70 18.13 -5.54
CA GLU A 274 0.12 17.98 -6.74
C GLU A 274 1.25 16.99 -6.48
N PHE A 275 1.76 16.37 -7.55
CA PHE A 275 2.94 15.53 -7.48
C PHE A 275 4.17 16.40 -7.17
N GLU A 276 5.01 15.95 -6.24
CA GLU A 276 6.26 16.62 -5.87
C GLU A 276 7.45 15.79 -6.35
N GLY A 277 8.39 16.41 -7.08
CA GLY A 277 9.57 15.71 -7.60
C GLY A 277 9.39 15.22 -9.04
N SER A 278 10.17 14.20 -9.42
CA SER A 278 10.13 13.61 -10.77
C SER A 278 9.32 12.30 -10.78
N PRO A 279 8.29 12.16 -11.61
CA PRO A 279 7.62 10.88 -11.82
C PRO A 279 8.61 9.80 -12.29
N HIS A 280 8.42 8.56 -11.83
CA HIS A 280 9.28 7.39 -12.07
C HIS A 280 10.70 7.52 -11.49
N SER A 281 10.92 8.49 -10.61
CA SER A 281 12.01 8.41 -9.63
C SER A 281 11.43 7.74 -8.39
N GLY A 282 11.92 6.53 -8.07
CA GLY A 282 11.31 5.71 -7.04
C GLY A 282 11.22 6.44 -5.69
N ILE A 283 12.24 7.22 -5.33
CA ILE A 283 12.20 8.00 -4.08
C ILE A 283 11.14 9.10 -4.07
N ASP A 284 10.92 9.80 -5.19
CA ASP A 284 9.92 10.86 -5.27
C ASP A 284 8.52 10.25 -5.32
N ASP A 285 8.32 9.14 -6.03
CA ASP A 285 7.07 8.38 -6.01
C ASP A 285 6.78 7.86 -4.58
N ALA A 286 7.75 7.25 -3.90
CA ALA A 286 7.61 6.79 -2.52
C ALA A 286 7.23 7.93 -1.55
N LYS A 287 7.79 9.14 -1.73
CA LYS A 287 7.39 10.33 -0.94
C LYS A 287 5.97 10.76 -1.24
N ASN A 288 5.52 10.74 -2.50
CA ASN A 288 4.14 11.06 -2.86
C ASN A 288 3.14 10.02 -2.32
N ILE A 289 3.49 8.73 -2.38
CA ILE A 289 2.74 7.65 -1.75
C ILE A 289 2.66 7.89 -0.23
N ALA A 290 3.77 8.29 0.41
CA ALA A 290 3.81 8.63 1.82
C ALA A 290 2.90 9.84 2.17
N ARG A 291 2.85 10.87 1.33
CA ARG A 291 1.92 12.02 1.50
C ARG A 291 0.46 11.55 1.48
N ILE A 292 0.11 10.58 0.65
CA ILE A 292 -1.24 9.97 0.63
C ILE A 292 -1.50 9.16 1.90
N VAL A 293 -0.54 8.34 2.35
CA VAL A 293 -0.65 7.57 3.60
C VAL A 293 -0.86 8.50 4.79
N ILE A 294 -0.08 9.58 4.88
CA ILE A 294 -0.22 10.61 5.91
C ILE A 294 -1.61 11.25 5.85
N ARG A 295 -2.12 11.59 4.65
CA ARG A 295 -3.48 12.12 4.50
C ARG A 295 -4.54 11.13 4.98
N LEU A 296 -4.40 9.84 4.64
CA LEU A 296 -5.30 8.78 5.12
C LEU A 296 -5.29 8.68 6.65
N LEU A 297 -4.10 8.72 7.28
CA LEU A 297 -3.97 8.72 8.74
C LEU A 297 -4.62 9.96 9.39
N LYS A 298 -4.34 11.16 8.85
CA LYS A 298 -4.97 12.41 9.29
C LYS A 298 -6.49 12.41 9.05
N ASP A 299 -6.95 11.65 8.05
CA ASP A 299 -8.37 11.39 7.81
C ASP A 299 -8.97 10.32 8.73
N GLN A 300 -8.23 9.75 9.67
CA GLN A 300 -8.69 8.69 10.59
C GLN A 300 -8.87 7.31 9.95
N ALA A 301 -8.21 7.04 8.81
CA ALA A 301 -8.25 5.74 8.17
C ALA A 301 -7.57 4.66 9.03
N TYR A 302 -8.22 3.49 9.09
CA TYR A 302 -7.57 2.25 9.53
C TYR A 302 -6.92 1.59 8.30
N ILE A 303 -5.60 1.73 8.21
CA ILE A 303 -4.79 1.21 7.11
C ILE A 303 -4.29 -0.18 7.52
N ARG A 304 -4.79 -1.20 6.83
CA ARG A 304 -4.50 -2.62 7.10
C ARG A 304 -3.96 -3.30 5.86
N VAL A 305 -3.15 -4.35 6.07
CA VAL A 305 -2.70 -5.24 4.99
C VAL A 305 -3.92 -5.75 4.21
N ASN A 306 -3.83 -5.66 2.89
CA ASN A 306 -4.96 -5.95 1.99
C ASN A 306 -4.54 -6.77 0.76
N GLU A 307 -3.24 -7.08 0.63
CA GLU A 307 -2.69 -7.99 -0.37
C GLU A 307 -1.61 -8.89 0.24
N LYS A 308 -1.46 -10.07 -0.36
CA LYS A 308 -0.43 -11.04 -0.02
C LYS A 308 0.07 -11.80 -1.24
N ILE A 309 1.32 -12.22 -1.18
CA ILE A 309 1.90 -13.14 -2.14
C ILE A 309 1.66 -14.58 -1.68
N VAL A 310 1.36 -15.48 -2.61
CA VAL A 310 1.23 -16.92 -2.33
C VAL A 310 2.22 -17.67 -3.22
N LEU A 311 3.16 -18.36 -2.57
CA LEU A 311 4.21 -19.14 -3.21
C LEU A 311 3.93 -20.63 -3.03
N LEU A 312 4.08 -21.43 -4.09
CA LEU A 312 4.03 -22.88 -4.02
C LEU A 312 5.41 -23.40 -3.59
N VAL A 313 5.44 -24.10 -2.45
CA VAL A 313 6.63 -24.85 -2.04
C VAL A 313 6.73 -26.08 -2.93
N GLU A 314 7.75 -26.14 -3.78
CA GLU A 314 8.06 -27.34 -4.55
C GLU A 314 8.71 -28.34 -3.58
N SER A 315 7.99 -29.40 -3.21
CA SER A 315 8.57 -30.51 -2.46
C SER A 315 9.52 -31.27 -3.38
N SER A 316 10.82 -31.09 -3.22
CA SER A 316 11.80 -31.95 -3.88
C SER A 316 11.75 -33.34 -3.24
N THR A 317 11.01 -34.27 -3.85
CA THR A 317 11.16 -35.70 -3.59
C THR A 317 12.43 -36.20 -4.26
N TYR A 318 13.59 -35.87 -3.71
CA TYR A 318 14.84 -36.59 -3.98
C TYR A 318 15.67 -36.61 -2.69
N GLU A 319 15.88 -37.82 -2.18
CA GLU A 319 16.68 -38.12 -1.00
C GLU A 319 18.12 -37.59 -1.15
N ASN A 320 18.69 -37.14 -0.02
CA ASN A 320 20.13 -36.88 0.20
C ASN A 320 20.81 -35.59 -0.30
N ARG A 321 20.10 -34.46 -0.39
CA ARG A 321 20.77 -33.13 -0.30
C ARG A 321 19.99 -32.19 0.60
N SER A 322 20.71 -31.44 1.45
CA SER A 322 20.14 -30.35 2.25
C SER A 322 19.27 -29.46 1.36
N PRO A 323 18.02 -29.15 1.76
CA PRO A 323 17.12 -28.40 0.90
C PRO A 323 17.68 -27.00 0.67
N VAL A 324 18.14 -26.74 -0.55
CA VAL A 324 18.38 -25.37 -1.02
C VAL A 324 17.00 -24.73 -1.10
N ASN A 325 16.68 -23.84 -0.16
CA ASN A 325 15.41 -23.13 -0.11
C ASN A 325 15.35 -22.12 -1.27
N THR A 326 15.04 -22.60 -2.48
CA THR A 326 15.06 -21.81 -3.72
C THR A 326 13.94 -20.77 -3.81
N GLY A 327 13.11 -20.63 -2.78
CA GLY A 327 11.92 -19.78 -2.79
C GLY A 327 10.84 -20.36 -3.71
N GLY A 328 9.63 -20.58 -3.18
CA GLY A 328 8.56 -21.20 -3.96
C GLY A 328 8.18 -20.44 -5.24
N ARG A 329 7.62 -21.14 -6.24
CA ARG A 329 7.10 -20.51 -7.47
C ARG A 329 5.87 -19.67 -7.16
N LEU A 330 5.79 -18.45 -7.69
CA LEU A 330 4.62 -17.58 -7.54
C LEU A 330 3.36 -18.28 -8.06
N GLN A 331 2.39 -18.49 -7.18
CA GLN A 331 1.06 -18.96 -7.54
C GLN A 331 0.19 -17.78 -7.98
N THR A 332 0.08 -16.77 -7.10
CA THR A 332 -0.77 -15.61 -7.32
C THR A 332 -0.49 -14.52 -6.28
N VAL A 333 -0.91 -13.29 -6.59
CA VAL A 333 -1.13 -12.23 -5.60
C VAL A 333 -2.64 -12.16 -5.33
N MET A 334 -3.02 -12.20 -4.06
CA MET A 334 -4.43 -12.22 -3.68
C MET A 334 -4.77 -11.18 -2.61
N SER A 335 -6.03 -10.75 -2.60
CA SER A 335 -6.55 -9.85 -1.56
C SER A 335 -6.58 -10.54 -0.19
N VAL A 336 -6.17 -9.83 0.85
CA VAL A 336 -6.31 -10.26 2.25
C VAL A 336 -7.71 -9.87 2.75
N LYS A 337 -8.43 -10.82 3.34
CA LYS A 337 -9.75 -10.56 3.94
C LYS A 337 -9.61 -9.76 5.23
N ASN A 338 -10.64 -9.00 5.62
CA ASN A 338 -10.59 -8.13 6.79
C ASN A 338 -10.24 -8.87 8.09
N ASN A 339 -10.85 -10.04 8.32
CA ASN A 339 -10.57 -10.87 9.50
C ASN A 339 -9.14 -11.43 9.50
N GLU A 340 -8.62 -11.83 8.33
CA GLU A 340 -7.23 -12.27 8.18
C GLU A 340 -6.26 -11.13 8.49
N ALA A 341 -6.54 -9.92 7.99
CA ALA A 341 -5.71 -8.74 8.25
C ALA A 341 -5.68 -8.36 9.74
N GLU A 342 -6.84 -8.40 10.40
CA GLU A 342 -6.95 -8.13 11.84
C GLU A 342 -6.19 -9.17 12.66
N GLN A 343 -6.33 -10.45 12.34
CA GLN A 343 -5.60 -11.51 13.03
C GLN A 343 -4.09 -11.43 12.78
N TRP A 344 -3.66 -11.12 11.55
CA TRP A 344 -2.24 -10.89 11.26
C TRP A 344 -1.66 -9.79 12.13
N GLN A 345 -2.38 -8.68 12.28
CA GLN A 345 -1.92 -7.55 13.06
C GLN A 345 -1.91 -7.83 14.57
N GLU A 346 -2.94 -8.51 15.08
CA GLU A 346 -3.00 -9.01 16.45
C GLU A 346 -1.78 -9.88 16.77
N ASN A 347 -1.43 -10.81 15.87
CA ASN A 347 -0.27 -11.67 16.00
C ASN A 347 1.04 -10.88 16.02
N LYS A 348 1.20 -9.88 15.15
CA LYS A 348 2.39 -8.99 15.17
C LYS A 348 2.49 -8.20 16.47
N ARG A 349 1.37 -7.74 17.03
CA ARG A 349 1.36 -7.06 18.34
C ARG A 349 1.75 -8.01 19.48
N LYS A 350 1.29 -9.26 19.46
CA LYS A 350 1.67 -10.29 20.44
C LYS A 350 3.14 -10.64 20.36
N GLN A 351 3.67 -10.82 19.14
CA GLN A 351 5.08 -11.13 18.91
C GLN A 351 6.00 -10.09 19.55
N ILE A 352 5.68 -8.81 19.41
CA ILE A 352 6.47 -7.71 19.97
C ILE A 352 6.35 -7.62 21.49
N LYS A 353 5.18 -7.88 22.06
CA LYS A 353 4.99 -7.90 23.52
C LYS A 353 5.75 -9.05 24.20
N CYS A 354 6.06 -10.13 23.50
CA CYS A 354 6.87 -11.22 24.03
C CYS A 354 8.39 -10.93 23.98
N ASN A 355 8.80 -9.94 23.20
CA ASN A 355 10.22 -9.57 23.00
C ASN A 355 10.69 -8.42 23.91
N VAL A 356 9.78 -7.84 24.71
CA VAL A 356 10.02 -6.81 25.71
C VAL A 356 9.74 -7.41 27.07
#